data_AF-A0A7S0BK40-F1
#
_entry.id   AF-A0A7S0BK40-F1
#
_cell.length_a   1.000
_cell.length_b   1.000
_cell.length_c   1.000
_cell.angle_alpha   90.00
_cell.angle_beta   90.00
_cell.angle_gamma   90.00
#
_symmetry.space_group_name_H-M   'P 1'
#
loop_
_entity.id
_entity.type
_entity.pdbx_description
1 polymer ?
#
loop_
_entity_poly.entity_id
_entity_poly.type
_entity_poly.pdbx_seq_one_letter_code
_entity_poly.pdbx_strand_id
1 'polypeptide(L)'
;MEKSEQNKNITWGSRKNELVLSVSTGSRIVAIGPDDSNAVHRRLRLVEDLVVDELGSFRGYSDRRWAYLYIQNKSVVGCLFAERLAKAYAATDGENLDEGGVQRALLGVQMIWVRKTFRRDNIATKLIDAARGHLIYGAVIPKRMVAFTPLTSSGAAFARKYVQESGNLLLYRPYSATSTRAASRKT
;
A
#
# COMPACT_ATOMS: atom_id res chain seq x y z
N MET A 1 26.76 9.50 -14.98
CA MET A 1 25.36 9.03 -14.86
C MET A 1 25.20 7.78 -13.99
N GLU A 2 26.27 7.10 -13.60
CA GLU A 2 26.22 5.79 -12.92
C GLU A 2 26.15 5.84 -11.38
N LYS A 3 26.49 6.98 -10.77
CA LYS A 3 26.50 7.16 -9.30
C LYS A 3 25.13 7.46 -8.67
N SER A 4 24.09 7.77 -9.46
CA SER A 4 22.75 8.08 -8.94
C SER A 4 21.85 6.85 -8.77
N GLU A 5 22.14 5.73 -9.43
CA GLU A 5 21.35 4.49 -9.30
C GLU A 5 21.74 3.64 -8.07
N GLN A 6 22.99 3.73 -7.63
CA GLN A 6 23.49 2.96 -6.47
C GLN A 6 22.86 3.39 -5.14
N ASN A 7 22.33 4.61 -5.04
CA ASN A 7 21.75 5.14 -3.80
C ASN A 7 20.27 4.74 -3.56
N LYS A 8 19.68 3.93 -4.46
CA LYS A 8 18.24 3.56 -4.41
C LYS A 8 17.96 2.14 -3.94
N ASN A 9 18.99 1.36 -3.63
CA ASN A 9 18.83 -0.05 -3.28
C ASN A 9 18.66 -0.26 -1.78
N ILE A 10 17.41 -0.32 -1.30
CA ILE A 10 17.13 -0.59 0.10
C ILE A 10 17.24 -2.08 0.37
N THR A 11 18.27 -2.47 1.12
CA THR A 11 18.43 -3.85 1.56
C THR A 11 17.50 -4.14 2.75
N TRP A 12 16.83 -5.29 2.74
CA TRP A 12 15.96 -5.81 3.79
C TRP A 12 16.35 -7.26 4.11
N GLY A 13 17.23 -7.40 5.11
CA GLY A 13 17.64 -8.71 5.64
C GLY A 13 16.51 -9.38 6.43
N SER A 14 16.52 -10.72 6.47
CA SER A 14 15.59 -11.50 7.27
C SER A 14 15.76 -11.23 8.77
N ARG A 15 14.67 -11.23 9.52
CA ARG A 15 14.65 -11.00 10.97
C ARG A 15 13.84 -12.09 11.67
N LYS A 16 14.13 -12.33 12.96
CA LYS A 16 13.48 -13.40 13.75
C LYS A 16 11.97 -13.22 13.92
N ASN A 17 11.49 -11.98 13.99
CA ASN A 17 10.06 -11.65 14.23
C ASN A 17 9.41 -10.99 13.00
N GLU A 18 9.83 -11.37 11.79
CA GLU A 18 9.25 -10.84 10.55
C GLU A 18 7.98 -11.61 10.20
N LEU A 19 6.87 -10.90 9.96
CA LEU A 19 5.64 -11.52 9.48
C LEU A 19 5.70 -11.77 7.99
N VAL A 20 6.09 -12.98 7.59
CA VAL A 20 6.22 -13.39 6.19
C VAL A 20 4.89 -13.95 5.69
N LEU A 21 4.31 -13.32 4.66
CA LEU A 21 3.01 -13.69 4.09
C LEU A 21 3.12 -14.60 2.87
N SER A 22 4.22 -14.51 2.13
CA SER A 22 4.47 -15.32 0.94
C SER A 22 5.96 -15.52 0.75
N VAL A 23 6.35 -16.71 0.30
CA VAL A 23 7.75 -17.06 -0.01
C VAL A 23 7.76 -17.75 -1.37
N SER A 24 8.71 -17.37 -2.22
CA SER A 24 9.03 -18.03 -3.49
C SER A 24 10.54 -18.01 -3.69
N THR A 25 11.04 -18.67 -4.73
CA THR A 25 12.47 -18.74 -5.03
C THR A 25 13.06 -17.34 -5.19
N GLY A 26 13.87 -16.91 -4.22
CA GLY A 26 14.54 -15.61 -4.23
C GLY A 26 13.67 -14.40 -3.88
N SER A 27 12.39 -14.57 -3.55
CA SER A 27 11.54 -13.45 -3.13
C SER A 27 10.53 -13.79 -2.04
N ARG A 28 10.15 -12.77 -1.25
CA ARG A 28 9.14 -12.90 -0.20
C ARG A 28 8.33 -11.62 -0.03
N ILE A 29 7.14 -11.75 0.55
CA ILE A 29 6.32 -10.63 0.99
C ILE A 29 6.28 -10.62 2.51
N VAL A 30 6.51 -9.46 3.10
CA VAL A 30 6.51 -9.26 4.55
C VAL A 30 5.54 -8.16 4.91
N ALA A 31 4.83 -8.34 6.03
CA ALA A 31 3.94 -7.34 6.59
C ALA A 31 4.58 -6.68 7.81
N ILE A 32 4.35 -5.37 7.93
CA ILE A 32 4.75 -4.53 9.05
C ILE A 32 3.49 -3.84 9.54
N GLY A 33 3.15 -4.08 10.80
CA GLY A 33 2.01 -3.52 11.48
C GLY A 33 2.33 -2.20 12.19
N PRO A 34 1.31 -1.54 12.77
CA PRO A 34 1.48 -0.32 13.55
C PRO A 34 2.17 -0.56 14.90
N ASP A 35 2.12 -1.79 15.42
CA ASP A 35 2.68 -2.18 16.73
C ASP A 35 4.10 -2.77 16.63
N ASP A 36 4.70 -2.75 15.43
CA ASP A 36 6.06 -3.23 15.22
C ASP A 36 7.11 -2.34 15.92
N SER A 37 8.30 -2.90 16.15
CA SER A 37 9.35 -2.17 16.87
C SER A 37 9.78 -0.88 16.14
N ASN A 38 10.19 0.14 16.92
CA ASN A 38 10.79 1.37 16.39
C ASN A 38 11.97 1.12 15.42
N ALA A 39 12.71 0.02 15.60
CA ALA A 39 13.80 -0.37 14.70
C ALA A 39 13.31 -0.83 13.31
N VAL A 40 12.11 -1.42 13.23
CA VAL A 40 11.45 -1.76 11.96
C VAL A 40 10.91 -0.48 11.31
N HIS A 41 10.18 0.36 12.04
CA HIS A 41 9.66 1.63 11.52
C HIS A 41 10.75 2.59 11.03
N ARG A 42 11.90 2.67 11.73
CA ARG A 42 13.07 3.43 11.24
C ARG A 42 13.54 2.98 9.87
N ARG A 43 13.49 1.67 9.57
CA ARG A 43 13.90 1.14 8.27
C ARG A 43 12.81 1.28 7.22
N LEU A 44 11.54 1.16 7.62
CA LEU A 44 10.40 1.43 6.75
C LEU A 44 10.43 2.88 6.24
N ARG A 45 10.82 3.85 7.08
CA ARG A 45 11.01 5.25 6.67
C ARG A 45 11.96 5.43 5.49
N LEU A 46 13.01 4.61 5.39
CA LEU A 46 13.90 4.65 4.23
C LEU A 46 13.17 4.26 2.93
N VAL A 47 12.24 3.30 3.01
CA VAL A 47 11.41 2.89 1.87
C VAL A 47 10.44 4.01 1.51
N GLU A 48 9.84 4.63 2.51
CA GLU A 48 8.94 5.76 2.35
C GLU A 48 9.65 6.94 1.66
N ASP A 49 10.85 7.31 2.13
CA ASP A 49 11.67 8.37 1.54
C ASP A 49 12.06 8.07 0.08
N LEU A 50 12.41 6.81 -0.23
CA LEU A 50 12.66 6.39 -1.61
C LEU A 50 11.42 6.56 -2.50
N VAL A 51 10.23 6.24 -1.99
CA VAL A 51 8.99 6.39 -2.77
C VAL A 51 8.63 7.88 -2.94
N VAL A 52 8.85 8.70 -1.91
CA VAL A 52 8.71 10.16 -2.01
C VAL A 52 9.63 10.72 -3.09
N ASP A 53 10.91 10.32 -3.11
CA ASP A 53 11.89 10.71 -4.12
C ASP A 53 11.44 10.32 -5.54
N GLU A 54 10.92 9.10 -5.72
CA GLU A 54 10.51 8.62 -7.05
C GLU A 54 9.17 9.18 -7.56
N LEU A 55 8.23 9.49 -6.66
CA LEU A 55 6.88 9.92 -7.03
C LEU A 55 6.63 11.42 -6.83
N GLY A 56 7.56 12.14 -6.20
CA GLY A 56 7.50 13.60 -6.00
C GLY A 56 6.53 14.07 -4.91
N SER A 57 5.57 13.26 -4.49
CA SER A 57 4.74 13.53 -3.31
C SER A 57 4.07 12.26 -2.80
N PHE A 58 4.28 11.94 -1.53
CA PHE A 58 3.52 10.95 -0.79
C PHE A 58 3.02 11.62 0.50
N ARG A 59 1.70 11.82 0.60
CA ARG A 59 1.06 12.42 1.77
C ARG A 59 0.42 11.34 2.63
N GLY A 60 0.52 11.50 3.96
CA GLY A 60 -0.36 10.79 4.89
C GLY A 60 0.23 9.52 5.50
N TYR A 61 1.33 9.66 6.23
CA TYR A 61 1.70 8.69 7.25
C TYR A 61 0.61 8.69 8.35
N SER A 62 -0.35 7.78 8.25
CA SER A 62 -1.09 7.36 9.43
C SER A 62 -0.22 6.35 10.16
N ASP A 63 0.03 6.56 11.45
CA ASP A 63 0.73 5.58 12.29
C ASP A 63 -0.07 4.27 12.45
N ARG A 64 -1.35 4.24 12.02
CA ARG A 64 -2.25 3.10 12.13
C ARG A 64 -2.44 2.33 10.81
N ARG A 65 -1.39 2.23 9.99
CA ARG A 65 -1.44 1.53 8.70
C ARG A 65 -0.55 0.29 8.69
N TRP A 66 -0.88 -0.63 7.79
CA TRP A 66 -0.04 -1.76 7.46
C TRP A 66 0.85 -1.43 6.27
N ALA A 67 2.10 -1.86 6.31
CA ALA A 67 2.99 -1.83 5.16
C ALA A 67 3.31 -3.27 4.72
N TYR A 68 3.28 -3.50 3.42
CA TYR A 68 3.61 -4.77 2.80
C TYR A 68 4.78 -4.55 1.87
N LEU A 69 5.90 -5.25 2.09
CA LEU A 69 7.11 -5.11 1.29
C LEU A 69 7.33 -6.36 0.45
N TYR A 70 7.56 -6.19 -0.85
CA TYR A 70 8.04 -7.24 -1.74
C TYR A 70 9.56 -7.17 -1.80
N ILE A 71 10.20 -8.23 -1.31
CA ILE A 71 11.65 -8.32 -1.18
C ILE A 71 12.14 -9.37 -2.16
N GLN A 72 13.08 -8.99 -3.03
CA GLN A 72 13.73 -9.89 -3.97
C GLN A 72 15.24 -9.80 -3.80
N ASN A 73 15.91 -10.93 -3.59
CA ASN A 73 17.35 -10.99 -3.34
C ASN A 73 17.83 -10.02 -2.24
N LYS A 74 17.06 -9.94 -1.14
CA LYS A 74 17.27 -9.00 -0.02
C LYS A 74 17.06 -7.52 -0.35
N SER A 75 16.58 -7.16 -1.52
CA SER A 75 16.25 -5.77 -1.87
C SER A 75 14.75 -5.54 -1.85
N VAL A 76 14.31 -4.40 -1.30
CA VAL A 76 12.91 -3.96 -1.44
C VAL A 76 12.70 -3.49 -2.88
N VAL A 77 11.81 -4.17 -3.60
CA VAL A 77 11.51 -3.88 -5.02
C VAL A 77 10.06 -3.48 -5.26
N GLY A 78 9.22 -3.61 -4.23
CA GLY A 78 7.86 -3.06 -4.22
C GLY A 78 7.35 -2.89 -2.81
N CYS A 79 6.40 -1.98 -2.62
CA CYS A 79 5.71 -1.78 -1.36
C CYS A 79 4.25 -1.37 -1.58
N LEU A 80 3.42 -1.71 -0.59
CA LEU A 80 2.02 -1.31 -0.49
C LEU A 80 1.74 -0.80 0.92
N PHE A 81 1.12 0.37 1.03
CA PHE A 81 0.58 0.87 2.28
C PHE A 81 -0.93 0.73 2.27
N ALA A 82 -1.47 0.13 3.32
CA ALA A 82 -2.87 -0.20 3.39
C ALA A 82 -3.48 0.06 4.77
N GLU A 83 -4.77 0.38 4.76
CA GLU A 83 -5.57 0.61 5.96
C GLU A 83 -6.90 -0.14 5.89
N ARG A 84 -7.53 -0.32 7.04
CA ARG A 84 -8.88 -0.87 7.12
C ARG A 84 -9.88 0.22 6.78
N LEU A 85 -10.84 -0.11 5.93
CA LEU A 85 -11.95 0.77 5.58
C LEU A 85 -13.28 0.22 6.07
N ALA A 86 -14.25 1.12 6.19
CA ALA A 86 -15.67 0.78 6.32
C ALA A 86 -16.46 1.11 5.05
N LYS A 87 -16.08 2.22 4.40
CA LYS A 87 -16.74 2.74 3.20
C LYS A 87 -15.73 3.30 2.20
N ALA A 88 -16.11 3.29 0.94
CA ALA A 88 -15.46 3.95 -0.17
C ALA A 88 -16.55 4.46 -1.13
N TYR A 89 -16.13 5.03 -2.26
CA TYR A 89 -17.00 5.67 -3.23
C TYR A 89 -16.72 5.08 -4.61
N ALA A 90 -17.76 4.85 -5.41
CA ALA A 90 -17.56 4.43 -6.80
C ALA A 90 -16.82 5.53 -7.58
N ALA A 91 -15.98 5.14 -8.54
CA ALA A 91 -15.36 6.08 -9.46
C ALA A 91 -16.33 6.44 -10.60
N THR A 92 -16.58 7.73 -10.87
CA THR A 92 -17.44 8.16 -12.00
C THR A 92 -16.71 8.04 -13.34
N ASP A 93 -15.49 8.59 -13.42
CA ASP A 93 -14.67 8.62 -14.65
C ASP A 93 -13.35 7.85 -14.46
N GLY A 94 -13.36 6.91 -13.51
CA GLY A 94 -12.19 6.11 -13.16
C GLY A 94 -11.11 6.86 -12.35
N GLU A 95 -11.30 8.15 -12.05
CA GLU A 95 -10.38 8.96 -11.22
C GLU A 95 -11.11 9.86 -10.20
N ASN A 96 -12.35 10.25 -10.51
CA ASN A 96 -13.18 11.09 -9.63
C ASN A 96 -14.06 10.25 -8.69
N LEU A 97 -14.24 10.74 -7.47
CA LEU A 97 -15.09 10.13 -6.44
C LEU A 97 -16.56 10.51 -6.67
N ASP A 98 -17.45 9.52 -6.81
CA ASP A 98 -18.89 9.72 -6.68
C ASP A 98 -19.29 9.77 -5.20
N GLU A 99 -19.46 10.97 -4.64
CA GLU A 99 -19.82 11.10 -3.21
C GLU A 99 -21.22 10.53 -2.89
N GLY A 100 -22.10 10.36 -3.89
CA GLY A 100 -23.39 9.68 -3.75
C GLY A 100 -23.28 8.15 -3.84
N GLY A 101 -22.24 7.64 -4.50
CA GLY A 101 -21.99 6.23 -4.75
C GLY A 101 -21.28 5.49 -3.61
N VAL A 102 -21.73 5.67 -2.36
CA VAL A 102 -21.12 5.03 -1.19
C VAL A 102 -21.24 3.50 -1.27
N GLN A 103 -20.10 2.80 -1.17
CA GLN A 103 -20.04 1.34 -1.15
C GLN A 103 -19.22 0.83 0.03
N ARG A 104 -19.51 -0.41 0.45
CA ARG A 104 -18.73 -1.09 1.50
C ARG A 104 -17.35 -1.46 0.94
N ALA A 105 -16.31 -1.02 1.64
CA ALA A 105 -14.92 -1.40 1.36
C ALA A 105 -14.26 -1.86 2.67
N LEU A 106 -13.31 -2.79 2.57
CA LEU A 106 -12.61 -3.36 3.73
C LEU A 106 -11.11 -3.08 3.70
N LEU A 107 -10.53 -2.96 2.50
CA LEU A 107 -9.11 -2.69 2.27
C LEU A 107 -8.97 -1.36 1.52
N GLY A 108 -8.29 -0.40 2.12
CA GLY A 108 -7.86 0.83 1.46
C GLY A 108 -6.40 0.72 1.06
N VAL A 109 -6.11 0.82 -0.24
CA VAL A 109 -4.76 0.94 -0.78
C VAL A 109 -4.40 2.40 -0.80
N GLN A 110 -3.57 2.80 0.17
CA GLN A 110 -3.14 4.19 0.32
C GLN A 110 -2.09 4.57 -0.72
N MET A 111 -1.18 3.63 -1.00
CA MET A 111 -0.16 3.78 -2.03
C MET A 111 0.37 2.40 -2.42
N ILE A 112 0.73 2.29 -3.70
CA ILE A 112 1.45 1.14 -4.23
C ILE A 112 2.62 1.62 -5.08
N TRP A 113 3.78 1.03 -4.84
CA TRP A 113 4.99 1.32 -5.59
C TRP A 113 5.69 0.03 -5.96
N VAL A 114 6.22 0.00 -7.18
CA VAL A 114 7.08 -1.06 -7.68
C VAL A 114 8.21 -0.39 -8.46
N ARG A 115 9.44 -0.80 -8.16
CA ARG A 115 10.65 -0.32 -8.84
C ARG A 115 10.51 -0.53 -10.34
N LYS A 116 10.88 0.48 -11.15
CA LYS A 116 10.63 0.49 -12.60
C LYS A 116 11.09 -0.79 -13.32
N THR A 117 12.27 -1.31 -12.98
CA THR A 117 12.86 -2.53 -13.55
C THR A 117 12.17 -3.84 -13.16
N PHE A 118 11.28 -3.80 -12.17
CA PHE A 118 10.49 -4.95 -11.70
C PHE A 118 8.98 -4.79 -11.97
N ARG A 119 8.58 -3.76 -12.74
CA ARG A 119 7.18 -3.59 -13.16
C ARG A 119 6.81 -4.63 -14.20
N ARG A 120 5.50 -4.86 -14.35
CA ARG A 120 4.92 -5.85 -15.27
C ARG A 120 5.24 -7.32 -14.93
N ASP A 121 5.75 -7.59 -13.73
CA ASP A 121 5.98 -8.94 -13.19
C ASP A 121 5.00 -9.31 -12.05
N ASN A 122 3.76 -8.80 -12.13
CA ASN A 122 2.67 -9.07 -11.18
C ASN A 122 2.95 -8.73 -9.69
N ILE A 123 4.04 -8.02 -9.36
CA ILE A 123 4.40 -7.67 -7.98
C ILE A 123 3.29 -6.86 -7.30
N ALA A 124 2.73 -5.88 -8.00
CA ALA A 124 1.63 -5.06 -7.48
C ALA A 124 0.39 -5.90 -7.13
N THR A 125 0.03 -6.85 -8.01
CA THR A 125 -1.05 -7.81 -7.78
C THR A 125 -0.76 -8.67 -6.54
N LYS A 126 0.44 -9.25 -6.45
CA LYS A 126 0.86 -10.08 -5.31
C LYS A 126 0.82 -9.31 -3.99
N LEU A 127 1.21 -8.04 -3.99
CA LEU A 127 1.16 -7.17 -2.81
C LEU A 127 -0.29 -6.94 -2.33
N ILE A 128 -1.21 -6.62 -3.25
CA ILE A 128 -2.62 -6.43 -2.89
C ILE A 128 -3.24 -7.76 -2.44
N ASP A 129 -2.94 -8.88 -3.10
CA ASP A 129 -3.45 -10.20 -2.72
C ASP A 129 -2.95 -10.62 -1.33
N ALA A 130 -1.68 -10.35 -1.01
CA ALA A 130 -1.15 -10.56 0.33
C ALA A 130 -1.90 -9.71 1.38
N ALA A 131 -2.15 -8.43 1.08
CA ALA A 131 -2.95 -7.57 1.97
C ALA A 131 -4.39 -8.07 2.12
N ARG A 132 -5.03 -8.53 1.05
CA ARG A 132 -6.39 -9.08 1.07
C ARG A 132 -6.52 -10.32 1.93
N GLY A 133 -5.51 -11.19 1.93
CA GLY A 133 -5.50 -12.41 2.74
C GLY A 133 -5.06 -12.22 4.19
N HIS A 134 -4.45 -11.08 4.52
CA HIS A 134 -3.86 -10.83 5.83
C HIS A 134 -4.63 -9.79 6.67
N LEU A 135 -5.14 -8.72 6.05
CA LEU A 135 -5.63 -7.54 6.79
C LEU A 135 -6.81 -7.85 7.73
N ILE A 136 -7.63 -8.85 7.41
CA ILE A 136 -8.71 -9.35 8.28
C ILE A 136 -8.43 -10.82 8.56
N TYR A 137 -8.21 -11.13 9.83
CA TYR A 137 -7.95 -12.50 10.28
C TYR A 137 -9.07 -13.46 9.84
N GLY A 138 -8.68 -14.60 9.26
CA GLY A 138 -9.60 -15.67 8.87
C GLY A 138 -10.45 -15.39 7.63
N ALA A 139 -10.23 -14.27 6.92
CA ALA A 139 -11.00 -13.93 5.72
C ALA A 139 -10.14 -13.35 4.60
N VAL A 140 -10.44 -13.74 3.36
CA VAL A 140 -9.85 -13.11 2.17
C VAL A 140 -10.79 -12.02 1.67
N ILE A 141 -10.33 -10.77 1.70
CA ILE A 141 -11.10 -9.63 1.20
C ILE A 141 -11.34 -9.80 -0.31
N PRO A 142 -12.58 -9.72 -0.81
CA PRO A 142 -12.84 -9.81 -2.25
C PRO A 142 -12.34 -8.55 -2.97
N LYS A 143 -11.88 -8.68 -4.22
CA LYS A 143 -11.33 -7.55 -5.00
C LYS A 143 -12.29 -6.35 -5.10
N ARG A 144 -13.60 -6.61 -5.15
CA ARG A 144 -14.66 -5.58 -5.16
C ARG A 144 -14.77 -4.73 -3.90
N MET A 145 -14.14 -5.15 -2.79
CA MET A 145 -14.09 -4.43 -1.52
C MET A 145 -12.73 -3.77 -1.28
N VAL A 146 -11.88 -3.71 -2.32
CA VAL A 146 -10.61 -2.98 -2.32
C VAL A 146 -10.87 -1.60 -2.92
N ALA A 147 -10.50 -0.57 -2.17
CA ALA A 147 -10.55 0.82 -2.61
C ALA A 147 -9.16 1.42 -2.69
N PHE A 148 -8.98 2.42 -3.53
CA PHE A 148 -7.70 3.09 -3.75
C PHE A 148 -7.82 4.58 -3.39
N THR A 149 -6.73 5.17 -2.93
CA THR A 149 -6.63 6.65 -2.92
C THR A 149 -6.59 7.18 -4.35
N PRO A 150 -6.86 8.49 -4.59
CA PRO A 150 -6.73 9.07 -5.93
C PRO A 150 -5.39 8.68 -6.57
N LEU A 151 -5.50 8.09 -7.76
CA LEU A 151 -4.40 7.40 -8.43
C LEU A 151 -3.68 8.31 -9.42
N THR A 152 -2.41 8.03 -9.67
CA THR A 152 -1.74 8.51 -10.89
C THR A 152 -2.34 7.81 -12.12
N SER A 153 -2.16 8.34 -13.33
CA SER A 153 -2.67 7.70 -14.56
C SER A 153 -2.20 6.24 -14.70
N SER A 154 -0.96 5.95 -14.31
CA SER A 154 -0.43 4.56 -14.29
C SER A 154 -1.09 3.69 -13.23
N GLY A 155 -1.40 4.26 -12.06
CA GLY A 155 -2.11 3.57 -10.98
C GLY A 155 -3.56 3.27 -11.38
N ALA A 156 -4.24 4.21 -12.04
CA ALA A 156 -5.62 4.07 -12.50
C ALA A 156 -5.75 2.94 -13.54
N ALA A 157 -4.82 2.86 -14.50
CA ALA A 157 -4.76 1.76 -15.46
C ALA A 157 -4.56 0.39 -14.79
N PHE A 158 -3.66 0.32 -13.80
CA PHE A 158 -3.46 -0.91 -13.02
C PHE A 158 -4.69 -1.28 -12.18
N ALA A 159 -5.26 -0.33 -11.43
CA ALA A 159 -6.39 -0.58 -10.54
C ALA A 159 -7.63 -1.03 -11.33
N ARG A 160 -7.90 -0.41 -12.49
CA ARG A 160 -8.94 -0.87 -13.41
C ARG A 160 -8.73 -2.32 -13.80
N LYS A 161 -7.55 -2.69 -14.31
CA LYS A 161 -7.24 -4.08 -14.68
C LYS A 161 -7.37 -5.05 -13.50
N TYR A 162 -6.93 -4.63 -12.31
CA TYR A 162 -6.98 -5.47 -11.12
C TYR A 162 -8.42 -5.78 -10.68
N VAL A 163 -9.32 -4.78 -10.76
CA VAL A 163 -10.72 -4.86 -10.32
C VAL A 163 -11.68 -5.30 -11.42
N GLN A 164 -11.29 -5.23 -12.71
CA GLN A 164 -12.17 -5.36 -13.89
C GLN A 164 -13.12 -6.56 -13.86
N GLU A 165 -12.69 -7.68 -13.31
CA GLU A 165 -13.49 -8.92 -13.23
C GLU A 165 -14.38 -9.01 -11.99
N SER A 166 -14.35 -8.00 -11.11
CA SER A 166 -14.91 -8.06 -9.76
C SER A 166 -15.88 -6.93 -9.43
N GLY A 167 -15.91 -5.82 -10.17
CA GLY A 167 -16.89 -4.75 -9.99
C GLY A 167 -16.37 -3.36 -10.35
N ASN A 168 -17.01 -2.33 -9.77
CA ASN A 168 -16.62 -0.93 -9.96
C ASN A 168 -15.30 -0.62 -9.26
N LEU A 169 -14.50 0.27 -9.85
CA LEU A 169 -13.34 0.84 -9.18
C LEU A 169 -13.81 1.67 -7.99
N LEU A 170 -13.32 1.35 -6.79
CA LEU A 170 -13.61 2.10 -5.57
C LEU A 170 -12.47 3.04 -5.24
N LEU A 171 -12.82 4.26 -4.87
CA LEU A 171 -11.91 5.31 -4.45
C LEU A 171 -12.26 5.77 -3.03
N TYR A 172 -11.28 6.19 -2.24
CA TYR A 172 -11.50 6.75 -0.92
C TYR A 172 -10.52 7.89 -0.62
N ARG A 173 -10.91 8.78 0.30
CA ARG A 173 -10.00 9.80 0.83
C ARG A 173 -9.37 9.28 2.12
N PRO A 174 -8.03 9.23 2.22
CA PRO A 174 -7.38 8.85 3.47
C PRO A 174 -7.64 9.94 4.51
N TYR A 175 -7.81 9.54 5.78
CA TYR A 175 -7.93 10.52 6.86
C TYR A 175 -6.62 11.32 6.95
N SER A 176 -6.69 12.63 6.77
CA SER A 176 -5.54 13.52 7.01
C SER A 176 -5.29 13.61 8.53
N ALA A 177 -4.06 13.32 8.94
CA ALA A 177 -3.62 13.41 10.33
C ALA A 177 -3.75 14.83 10.94
N THR A 178 -4.13 15.85 10.16
CA THR A 178 -4.26 17.24 10.61
C THR A 178 -5.53 17.52 11.42
N SER A 179 -6.52 16.63 11.48
CA SER A 179 -7.78 16.89 12.20
C SER A 179 -7.81 16.38 13.66
N THR A 180 -6.85 15.55 14.09
CA THR A 180 -6.96 14.88 15.41
C THR A 180 -6.38 15.68 16.60
N ARG A 181 -5.62 16.76 16.39
CA ARG A 181 -5.13 17.60 17.51
C ARG A 181 -6.19 18.51 18.14
N ALA A 182 -7.42 18.57 17.61
CA ALA A 182 -8.49 19.43 18.11
C ALA A 182 -9.55 18.71 18.97
N ALA A 183 -9.55 17.37 19.05
CA ALA A 183 -10.61 16.61 19.73
C ALA A 183 -10.21 16.02 21.10
N SER A 184 -9.02 16.32 21.62
CA SER A 184 -8.57 15.85 22.94
C SER A 184 -8.17 17.02 23.83
N ARG A 185 -9.13 17.88 24.16
CA ARG A 185 -9.14 18.80 25.32
C ARG A 185 -10.56 19.32 25.54
N LYS A 186 -11.42 18.44 26.04
CA LYS A 186 -12.57 18.82 26.87
C LYS A 186 -12.74 17.77 27.96
N THR A 187 -12.07 18.04 29.07
CA THR A 187 -12.47 17.67 30.44
C THR A 187 -12.52 18.96 31.20
#